data_AF-X8GW97-F1
#
_entry.id   AF-X8GW97-F1
#
_cell.length_a   1.000
_cell.length_b   1.000
_cell.length_c   1.000
_cell.angle_alpha   90.00
_cell.angle_beta   90.00
_cell.angle_gamma   90.00
#
_symmetry.space_group_name_H-M   'P 1'
#
loop_
_entity.id
_entity.type
_entity.pdbx_description
1 polymer ?
#
loop_
_entity_poly.entity_id
_entity_poly.type
_entity_poly.pdbx_seq_one_letter_code
_entity_poly.pdbx_strand_id
1 'polypeptide(L)'
;LNPFRVMNQAIGHRRYLYRSSIGYDSFLLEKVINTIQQIDTLYTWQGVNNALLRDRAEAAQKRAEQEATHLLDTLDEEGRRIRKQALDDARTEADKILDGFDEDMTRLQKQINDLTRANEALQFENQGLKAKLDSSDSVPILYMGDEYEFYQGEIKDLILSVLSDSLSGIPQKSRRMDIVKDIIRANDYQKLSVAKAEEIKRLLKNYDGMSGRLRQALIDLGFEITEEGKHYKITYFGDGRYQTVFAKTPSDGRSGKNNAQTVIRMYF
;
A
#
# COMPACT_ATOMS: atom_id res chain seq x y z
N LEU A 1 9.70 4.18 76.82
CA LEU A 1 9.54 5.04 78.02
C LEU A 1 8.07 4.97 78.42
N ASN A 2 7.77 4.43 79.59
CA ASN A 2 6.43 4.04 80.02
C ASN A 2 5.70 5.26 80.63
N PRO A 3 4.58 5.77 80.06
CA PRO A 3 4.03 7.07 80.47
C PRO A 3 2.96 7.00 81.56
N PHE A 4 2.72 5.84 82.20
CA PHE A 4 1.76 5.72 83.30
C PHE A 4 2.48 5.61 84.65
N ARG A 5 3.07 6.71 85.12
CA ARG A 5 3.44 6.85 86.54
C ARG A 5 2.72 8.05 87.13
N VAL A 6 1.40 7.91 87.32
CA VAL A 6 0.65 8.81 88.18
C VAL A 6 0.94 8.38 89.62
N MET A 7 1.60 9.25 90.40
CA MET A 7 1.72 9.09 91.85
C MET A 7 0.31 9.00 92.44
N ASN A 8 -0.09 7.83 92.88
CA ASN A 8 -1.43 7.59 93.40
C ASN A 8 -1.47 8.03 94.88
N GLN A 9 -1.75 9.32 95.13
CA GLN A 9 -2.23 9.73 96.46
C GLN A 9 -3.65 9.21 96.59
N ALA A 10 -3.83 8.14 97.36
CA ALA A 10 -5.16 7.67 97.73
C ALA A 10 -5.93 8.85 98.32
N ILE A 11 -7.00 9.28 97.65
CA ILE A 11 -7.92 10.30 98.18
C ILE A 11 -8.47 9.73 99.48
N GLY A 12 -7.98 10.24 100.61
CA GLY A 12 -8.38 9.78 101.93
C GLY A 12 -9.89 9.81 102.07
N HIS A 13 -10.48 8.72 102.56
CA HIS A 13 -11.91 8.62 102.78
C HIS A 13 -12.37 9.71 103.76
N ARG A 14 -13.12 10.70 103.28
CA ARG A 14 -13.72 11.74 104.13
C ARG A 14 -15.11 11.28 104.55
N ARG A 15 -15.26 10.93 105.83
CA ARG A 15 -16.54 10.51 106.41
C ARG A 15 -17.26 11.72 106.97
N TYR A 16 -18.39 12.07 106.37
CA TYR A 16 -19.25 13.15 106.87
C TYR A 16 -20.26 12.58 107.86
N LEU A 17 -20.34 13.15 109.05
CA LEU A 17 -21.30 12.74 110.08
C LEU A 17 -22.67 13.37 109.77
N TYR A 18 -23.70 12.51 109.70
CA TYR A 18 -25.08 12.92 109.44
C TYR A 18 -25.68 13.64 110.65
N ARG A 19 -26.45 14.71 110.41
CA ARG A 19 -27.23 15.42 111.43
C ARG A 19 -28.65 15.65 110.93
N SER A 20 -29.65 15.35 111.76
CA SER A 20 -31.08 15.51 111.46
C SER A 20 -31.50 16.98 111.61
N SER A 21 -31.11 17.81 110.66
CA SER A 21 -31.55 19.21 110.54
C SER A 21 -32.11 19.47 109.15
N ILE A 22 -33.18 20.25 109.07
CA ILE A 22 -33.89 20.54 107.81
C ILE A 22 -32.92 21.21 106.81
N GLY A 23 -32.81 20.65 105.60
CA GLY A 23 -31.94 21.15 104.52
C GLY A 23 -30.51 20.58 104.48
N TYR A 24 -30.13 19.75 105.44
CA TYR A 24 -28.77 19.19 105.52
C TYR A 24 -28.44 18.23 104.35
N ASP A 25 -29.44 17.54 103.79
CA ASP A 25 -29.27 16.64 102.64
C ASP A 25 -28.81 17.37 101.37
N SER A 26 -29.40 18.54 101.06
CA SER A 26 -29.01 19.34 99.90
C SER A 26 -27.57 19.85 100.03
N PHE A 27 -27.19 20.28 101.23
CA PHE A 27 -25.83 20.73 101.53
C PHE A 27 -24.81 19.60 101.38
N LEU A 28 -25.13 18.38 101.86
CA LEU A 28 -24.26 17.22 101.65
C LEU A 28 -24.15 16.84 100.17
N LEU A 29 -25.26 16.87 99.42
CA LEU A 29 -25.27 16.62 97.98
C LEU A 29 -24.40 17.62 97.21
N GLU A 30 -24.56 18.91 97.46
CA GLU A 30 -23.75 19.96 96.82
C GLU A 30 -22.27 19.81 97.16
N LYS A 31 -21.95 19.45 98.41
CA LYS A 31 -20.58 19.20 98.84
C LYS A 31 -19.98 17.96 98.17
N VAL A 32 -20.76 16.89 98.02
CA VAL A 32 -20.37 15.68 97.28
C VAL A 32 -20.17 16.00 95.81
N ILE A 33 -21.08 16.75 95.17
CA ILE A 33 -20.97 17.18 93.77
C ILE A 33 -19.72 18.04 93.56
N ASN A 34 -19.48 19.04 94.42
CA ASN A 34 -18.27 19.87 94.38
C ASN A 34 -16.99 19.04 94.55
N THR A 35 -17.00 18.04 95.43
CA THR A 35 -15.84 17.13 95.55
C THR A 35 -15.66 16.24 94.32
N ILE A 36 -16.74 15.77 93.70
CA ILE A 36 -16.68 14.95 92.47
C ILE A 36 -16.19 15.78 91.28
N GLN A 37 -16.58 17.05 91.19
CA GLN A 37 -16.11 17.98 90.16
C GLN A 37 -14.63 18.37 90.33
N GLN A 38 -14.09 18.28 91.55
CA GLN A 38 -12.67 18.50 91.85
C GLN A 38 -11.80 17.25 91.66
N ILE A 39 -12.39 16.07 91.44
CA ILE A 39 -11.65 14.85 91.13
C ILE A 39 -11.19 14.92 89.67
N ASP A 40 -9.90 14.67 89.43
CA ASP A 40 -9.33 14.65 88.07
C ASP A 40 -10.11 13.64 87.19
N THR A 41 -10.44 14.08 85.98
CA THR A 41 -11.23 13.34 84.99
C THR A 41 -10.75 11.90 84.79
N LEU A 42 -9.44 11.64 84.87
CA LEU A 42 -8.84 10.30 84.74
C LEU A 42 -9.13 9.35 85.93
N TYR A 43 -9.69 9.85 87.03
CA TYR A 43 -10.16 9.05 88.16
C TYR A 43 -11.64 8.64 88.04
N THR A 44 -12.33 9.09 86.98
CA THR A 44 -13.71 8.68 86.67
C THR A 44 -13.72 7.67 85.53
N TRP A 45 -14.61 6.67 85.58
CA TRP A 45 -14.76 5.69 84.48
C TRP A 45 -15.04 6.36 83.13
N GLN A 46 -15.78 7.46 83.12
CA GLN A 46 -16.08 8.23 81.92
C GLN A 46 -14.84 8.90 81.33
N GLY A 47 -13.96 9.48 82.16
CA GLY A 47 -12.72 10.10 81.68
C GLY A 47 -11.69 9.08 81.21
N VAL A 48 -11.56 7.93 81.89
CA VAL A 48 -10.72 6.81 81.42
C VAL A 48 -11.23 6.27 80.07
N ASN A 49 -12.55 6.08 79.92
CA ASN A 49 -13.14 5.62 78.66
C ASN A 49 -12.89 6.63 77.53
N ASN A 50 -13.09 7.92 77.77
CA ASN A 50 -12.81 8.96 76.78
C ASN A 50 -11.33 9.03 76.40
N ALA A 51 -10.40 8.86 77.35
CA ALA A 51 -8.97 8.81 77.08
C ALA A 51 -8.58 7.58 76.22
N LEU A 52 -9.14 6.42 76.52
CA LEU A 52 -8.96 5.20 75.71
C LEU A 52 -9.56 5.34 74.30
N LEU A 53 -10.72 6.00 74.18
CA LEU A 53 -11.33 6.29 72.88
C LEU A 53 -10.49 7.27 72.06
N ARG A 54 -9.89 8.29 72.69
CA ARG A 54 -8.95 9.21 72.04
C ARG A 54 -7.70 8.50 71.57
N ASP A 55 -7.08 7.68 72.42
CA ASP A 55 -5.87 6.91 72.06
C ASP A 55 -6.16 5.93 70.90
N ARG A 56 -7.33 5.26 70.92
CA ARG A 56 -7.78 4.43 69.80
C ARG A 56 -8.05 5.24 68.53
N ALA A 57 -8.64 6.43 68.64
CA ALA A 57 -8.88 7.31 67.51
C ALA A 57 -7.56 7.83 66.91
N GLU A 58 -6.61 8.24 67.74
CA GLU A 58 -5.27 8.67 67.33
C GLU A 58 -4.48 7.52 66.69
N ALA A 59 -4.56 6.30 67.25
CA ALA A 59 -3.93 5.12 66.67
C ALA A 59 -4.56 4.74 65.33
N ALA A 60 -5.89 4.84 65.20
CA ALA A 60 -6.59 4.61 63.94
C ALA A 60 -6.22 5.68 62.90
N GLN A 61 -6.15 6.95 63.30
CA GLN A 61 -5.73 8.05 62.43
C GLN A 61 -4.30 7.85 61.92
N LYS A 62 -3.34 7.51 62.79
CA LYS A 62 -1.96 7.24 62.39
C LYS A 62 -1.84 6.07 61.41
N ARG A 63 -2.64 5.01 61.58
CA ARG A 63 -2.69 3.89 60.62
C ARG A 63 -3.24 4.34 59.27
N ALA A 64 -4.34 5.09 59.29
CA ALA A 64 -4.93 5.62 58.06
C ALA A 64 -3.96 6.58 57.33
N GLU A 65 -3.22 7.41 58.06
CA GLU A 65 -2.17 8.27 57.50
C GLU A 65 -1.04 7.45 56.86
N GLN A 66 -0.57 6.40 57.53
CA GLN A 66 0.46 5.50 56.98
C GLN A 66 -0.03 4.78 55.72
N GLU A 67 -1.24 4.24 55.74
CA GLU A 67 -1.87 3.62 54.57
C GLU A 67 -2.01 4.61 53.41
N ALA A 68 -2.43 5.85 53.69
CA ALA A 68 -2.54 6.91 52.69
C ALA A 68 -1.17 7.27 52.09
N THR A 69 -0.12 7.37 52.90
CA THR A 69 1.24 7.63 52.40
C THR A 69 1.75 6.49 51.52
N HIS A 70 1.55 5.24 51.93
CA HIS A 70 1.94 4.08 51.15
C HIS A 70 1.18 4.03 49.81
N LEU A 71 -0.12 4.32 49.81
CA LEU A 71 -0.92 4.42 48.59
C LEU A 71 -0.39 5.51 47.65
N LEU A 72 -0.06 6.69 48.19
CA LEU A 72 0.51 7.79 47.40
C LEU A 72 1.83 7.39 46.74
N ASP A 73 2.73 6.74 47.47
CA ASP A 73 4.02 6.27 46.94
C ASP A 73 3.81 5.24 45.82
N THR A 74 2.89 4.28 45.99
CA THR A 74 2.58 3.29 44.96
C THR A 74 2.00 3.92 43.69
N LEU A 75 1.08 4.89 43.83
CA LEU A 75 0.50 5.60 42.70
C LEU A 75 1.54 6.46 41.98
N ASP A 76 2.47 7.07 42.70
CA ASP A 76 3.57 7.83 42.11
C ASP A 76 4.56 6.94 41.35
N GLU A 77 4.81 5.73 41.84
CA GLU A 77 5.60 4.73 41.11
C GLU A 77 4.88 4.24 39.84
N GLU A 78 3.59 3.93 39.93
CA GLU A 78 2.77 3.53 38.78
C GLU A 78 2.69 4.64 37.73
N GLY A 79 2.45 5.88 38.16
CA GLY A 79 2.44 7.05 37.28
C GLY A 79 3.78 7.27 36.58
N ARG A 80 4.90 7.07 37.28
CA ARG A 80 6.24 7.10 36.67
C ARG A 80 6.44 5.98 35.64
N ARG A 81 5.98 4.76 35.92
CA ARG A 81 6.07 3.62 35.00
C ARG A 81 5.26 3.86 33.74
N ILE A 82 4.00 4.30 33.87
CA ILE A 82 3.12 4.60 32.73
C ILE A 82 3.72 5.68 31.85
N ARG A 83 4.23 6.78 32.43
CA ARG A 83 4.88 7.85 31.67
C ARG A 83 6.12 7.36 30.92
N LYS A 84 6.95 6.54 31.58
CA LYS A 84 8.14 5.98 30.96
C LYS A 84 7.76 5.06 29.80
N GLN A 85 6.79 4.17 30.00
CA GLN A 85 6.32 3.27 28.96
C GLN A 85 5.72 4.03 27.78
N ALA A 86 4.88 5.04 28.02
CA ALA A 86 4.31 5.85 26.95
C ALA A 86 5.39 6.61 26.15
N LEU A 87 6.46 7.07 26.80
CA LEU A 87 7.60 7.69 26.13
C LEU A 87 8.41 6.69 25.31
N ASP A 88 8.67 5.50 25.85
CA ASP A 88 9.39 4.44 25.15
C ASP A 88 8.58 3.96 23.93
N ASP A 89 7.27 3.74 24.09
CA ASP A 89 6.37 3.34 23.01
C ASP A 89 6.33 4.41 21.90
N ALA A 90 6.11 5.69 22.27
CA ALA A 90 6.11 6.80 21.31
C ALA A 90 7.45 6.94 20.58
N ARG A 91 8.57 6.69 21.26
CA ARG A 91 9.90 6.69 20.65
C ARG A 91 10.03 5.55 19.64
N THR A 92 9.61 4.33 19.99
CA THR A 92 9.68 3.20 19.05
C THR A 92 8.78 3.39 17.83
N GLU A 93 7.61 4.02 17.98
CA GLU A 93 6.75 4.36 16.85
C GLU A 93 7.39 5.42 15.95
N ALA A 94 7.99 6.46 16.54
CA ALA A 94 8.72 7.48 15.80
C ALA A 94 9.91 6.89 15.03
N ASP A 95 10.71 6.02 15.66
CA ASP A 95 11.86 5.36 15.03
C ASP A 95 11.40 4.49 13.84
N LYS A 96 10.33 3.70 13.98
CA LYS A 96 9.76 2.90 12.87
C LYS A 96 9.29 3.75 11.70
N ILE A 97 8.68 4.90 11.99
CA ILE A 97 8.22 5.83 10.94
C ILE A 97 9.42 6.41 10.21
N LEU A 98 10.47 6.84 10.93
CA LEU A 98 11.68 7.38 10.34
C LEU A 98 12.40 6.35 9.47
N ASP A 99 12.56 5.11 9.96
CA ASP A 99 13.16 4.02 9.20
C ASP A 99 12.40 3.77 7.89
N GLY A 100 11.06 3.75 7.93
CA GLY A 100 10.23 3.61 6.74
C GLY A 100 10.41 4.76 5.73
N PHE A 101 10.56 6.00 6.22
CA PHE A 101 10.84 7.15 5.35
C PHE A 101 12.23 7.07 4.71
N ASP A 102 13.24 6.62 5.44
CA ASP A 102 14.60 6.45 4.91
C ASP A 102 14.65 5.36 3.83
N GLU A 103 13.96 4.24 4.05
CA GLU A 103 13.78 3.19 3.04
C GLU A 103 13.10 3.71 1.77
N ASP A 104 12.02 4.48 1.91
CA ASP A 104 11.33 5.06 0.76
C ASP A 104 12.18 6.12 0.04
N MET A 105 12.90 6.97 0.77
CA MET A 105 13.79 7.97 0.20
C MET A 105 14.89 7.30 -0.64
N THR A 106 15.55 6.27 -0.10
CA THR A 106 16.59 5.54 -0.82
C THR A 106 16.04 4.82 -2.06
N ARG A 107 14.84 4.22 -1.96
CA ARG A 107 14.15 3.59 -3.09
C ARG A 107 13.84 4.59 -4.20
N LEU A 108 13.24 5.73 -3.86
CA LEU A 108 12.91 6.79 -4.83
C LEU A 108 14.17 7.36 -5.47
N GLN A 109 15.22 7.59 -4.70
CA GLN A 109 16.48 8.11 -5.22
C GLN A 109 17.14 7.13 -6.19
N LYS A 110 17.07 5.82 -5.91
CA LYS A 110 17.51 4.78 -6.83
C LYS A 110 16.70 4.81 -8.14
N GLN A 111 15.37 4.91 -8.06
CA GLN A 111 14.51 5.01 -9.24
C GLN A 111 14.83 6.24 -10.09
N ILE A 112 15.06 7.40 -9.46
CA ILE A 112 15.46 8.62 -10.16
C ILE A 112 16.78 8.41 -10.89
N ASN A 113 17.77 7.80 -10.23
CA ASN A 113 19.08 7.52 -10.84
C ASN A 113 18.96 6.56 -12.04
N ASP A 114 18.18 5.50 -11.91
CA ASP A 114 17.96 4.51 -12.97
C ASP A 114 17.25 5.14 -14.18
N LEU A 115 16.19 5.92 -13.94
CA LEU A 115 15.47 6.65 -14.99
C LEU A 115 16.33 7.72 -15.65
N THR A 116 17.17 8.41 -14.89
CA THR A 116 18.10 9.42 -15.41
C THR A 116 19.10 8.77 -16.36
N ARG A 117 19.72 7.65 -15.95
CA ARG A 117 20.64 6.89 -16.81
C ARG A 117 19.98 6.39 -18.09
N ALA A 118 18.74 5.88 -17.99
CA ALA A 118 18.00 5.42 -19.16
C ALA A 118 17.69 6.57 -20.12
N ASN A 119 17.28 7.73 -19.60
CA ASN A 119 17.04 8.93 -20.41
C ASN A 119 18.31 9.43 -21.09
N GLU A 120 19.44 9.49 -20.37
CA GLU A 120 20.73 9.87 -20.96
C GLU A 120 21.13 8.91 -22.09
N ALA A 121 21.00 7.60 -21.88
CA ALA A 121 21.29 6.60 -22.91
C ALA A 121 20.42 6.79 -24.17
N LEU A 122 19.11 6.97 -24.00
CA LEU A 122 18.19 7.23 -25.11
C LEU A 122 18.48 8.57 -25.81
N GLN A 123 18.90 9.59 -25.06
CA GLN A 123 19.30 10.87 -25.65
C GLN A 123 20.56 10.73 -26.50
N PHE A 124 21.58 10.01 -26.02
CA PHE A 124 22.79 9.73 -26.79
C PHE A 124 22.49 8.90 -28.04
N GLU A 125 21.62 7.90 -27.92
CA GLU A 125 21.18 7.10 -29.08
C GLU A 125 20.48 7.98 -30.12
N ASN A 126 19.53 8.82 -29.69
CA ASN A 126 18.84 9.76 -30.58
C ASN A 126 19.80 10.76 -31.24
N GLN A 127 20.78 11.27 -30.50
CA GLN A 127 21.81 12.14 -31.06
C GLN A 127 22.66 11.41 -32.11
N GLY A 128 23.04 10.16 -31.84
CA GLY A 128 23.76 9.32 -32.79
C GLY A 128 22.95 9.02 -34.05
N LEU A 129 21.66 8.73 -33.91
CA LEU A 129 20.75 8.52 -35.05
C LEU A 129 20.56 9.80 -35.88
N LYS A 130 20.39 10.96 -35.22
CA LYS A 130 20.32 12.26 -35.90
C LYS A 130 21.60 12.56 -36.67
N ALA A 131 22.78 12.36 -36.05
CA ALA A 131 24.05 12.55 -36.73
C ALA A 131 24.21 11.62 -37.94
N LYS A 132 23.74 10.36 -37.86
CA LYS A 132 23.71 9.44 -39.01
C LYS A 132 22.79 9.95 -40.11
N LEU A 133 21.61 10.43 -39.76
CA LEU A 133 20.66 11.00 -40.72
C LEU A 133 21.23 12.26 -41.40
N ASP A 134 21.80 13.17 -40.61
CA ASP A 134 22.42 14.40 -41.12
C ASP A 134 23.66 14.11 -41.97
N SER A 135 24.41 13.03 -41.66
CA SER A 135 25.56 12.59 -42.46
C SER A 135 25.17 11.91 -43.77
N SER A 136 23.91 11.51 -43.92
CA SER A 136 23.41 10.97 -45.18
C SER A 136 23.07 12.12 -46.13
N ASP A 137 24.02 12.49 -47.01
CA ASP A 137 23.80 13.46 -48.11
C ASP A 137 22.77 12.97 -49.16
N SER A 138 22.07 11.86 -48.89
CA SER A 138 21.07 11.29 -49.78
C SER A 138 19.77 12.08 -49.72
N VAL A 139 19.38 12.66 -50.85
CA VAL A 139 18.04 13.24 -51.01
C VAL A 139 17.00 12.12 -50.93
N PRO A 140 16.02 12.20 -50.01
CA PRO A 140 14.99 11.17 -49.87
C PRO A 140 14.15 11.09 -51.15
N ILE A 141 13.94 9.86 -51.64
CA ILE A 141 13.14 9.60 -52.86
C ILE A 141 11.65 9.83 -52.58
N LEU A 142 11.17 9.42 -51.41
CA LEU A 142 9.79 9.55 -50.95
C LEU A 142 9.75 9.94 -49.48
N TYR A 143 8.72 10.69 -49.10
CA TYR A 143 8.40 10.98 -47.70
C TYR A 143 7.25 10.08 -47.24
N MET A 144 7.25 9.72 -45.97
CA MET A 144 6.18 8.92 -45.37
C MET A 144 4.89 9.73 -45.23
N GLY A 145 3.75 9.05 -45.35
CA GLY A 145 2.44 9.59 -44.97
C GLY A 145 2.13 9.34 -43.49
N ASP A 146 0.86 9.51 -43.12
CA ASP A 146 0.40 9.39 -41.72
C ASP A 146 0.13 7.94 -41.26
N GLU A 147 0.22 6.96 -42.16
CA GLU A 147 0.05 5.54 -41.81
C GLU A 147 1.28 5.00 -41.09
N TYR A 148 1.05 4.17 -40.07
CA TYR A 148 2.10 3.55 -39.26
C TYR A 148 2.36 2.11 -39.70
N GLU A 149 3.59 1.64 -39.52
CA GLU A 149 3.93 0.23 -39.76
C GLU A 149 3.36 -0.66 -38.63
N PHE A 150 2.64 -1.71 -38.99
CA PHE A 150 2.20 -2.76 -38.07
C PHE A 150 3.35 -3.69 -37.66
N TYR A 151 4.32 -3.88 -38.54
CA TYR A 151 5.55 -4.61 -38.26
C TYR A 151 6.74 -3.94 -38.95
N GLN A 152 7.94 -4.15 -38.40
CA GLN A 152 9.15 -3.49 -38.88
C GLN A 152 9.36 -3.69 -40.38
N GLY A 153 9.41 -2.58 -41.12
CA GLY A 153 9.68 -2.55 -42.56
C GLY A 153 8.48 -2.91 -43.44
N GLU A 154 7.26 -3.00 -42.89
CA GLU A 154 6.04 -3.30 -43.65
C GLU A 154 5.84 -2.35 -44.83
N ILE A 155 5.77 -1.04 -44.59
CA ILE A 155 5.40 -0.06 -45.61
C ILE A 155 6.45 -0.08 -46.72
N LYS A 156 7.73 -0.14 -46.35
CA LYS A 156 8.83 -0.29 -47.31
C LYS A 156 8.67 -1.54 -48.16
N ASP A 157 8.42 -2.69 -47.54
CA ASP A 157 8.24 -3.97 -48.25
C ASP A 157 7.04 -3.95 -49.19
N LEU A 158 5.91 -3.35 -48.77
CA LEU A 158 4.70 -3.22 -49.57
C LEU A 158 4.90 -2.29 -50.78
N ILE A 159 5.61 -1.18 -50.62
CA ILE A 159 5.95 -0.31 -51.76
C ILE A 159 6.85 -1.06 -52.75
N LEU A 160 7.84 -1.80 -52.25
CA LEU A 160 8.74 -2.60 -53.09
C LEU A 160 8.01 -3.77 -53.77
N SER A 161 6.99 -4.35 -53.15
CA SER A 161 6.15 -5.40 -53.75
C SER A 161 5.35 -4.83 -54.93
N VAL A 162 4.70 -3.68 -54.76
CA VAL A 162 3.98 -2.97 -55.84
C VAL A 162 4.91 -2.63 -57.00
N LEU A 163 6.11 -2.12 -56.70
CA LEU A 163 7.13 -1.83 -57.72
C LEU A 163 7.57 -3.11 -58.45
N SER A 164 7.80 -4.19 -57.72
CA SER A 164 8.18 -5.50 -58.27
C SER A 164 7.09 -6.05 -59.19
N ASP A 165 5.83 -5.98 -58.79
CA ASP A 165 4.69 -6.48 -59.58
C ASP A 165 4.49 -5.66 -60.87
N SER A 166 4.74 -4.35 -60.80
CA SER A 166 4.67 -3.46 -61.96
C SER A 166 5.65 -3.82 -63.07
N LEU A 167 6.78 -4.48 -62.76
CA LEU A 167 7.79 -4.87 -63.75
C LEU A 167 7.24 -5.77 -64.86
N SER A 168 6.20 -6.56 -64.57
CA SER A 168 5.57 -7.45 -65.56
C SER A 168 4.89 -6.70 -66.71
N GLY A 169 4.37 -5.50 -66.44
CA GLY A 169 3.69 -4.66 -67.43
C GLY A 169 4.57 -3.61 -68.10
N ILE A 170 5.82 -3.45 -67.66
CA ILE A 170 6.73 -2.43 -68.19
C ILE A 170 7.47 -2.97 -69.44
N PRO A 171 7.52 -2.20 -70.55
CA PRO A 171 8.30 -2.58 -71.73
C PRO A 171 9.77 -2.85 -71.40
N GLN A 172 10.30 -3.95 -71.95
CA GLN A 172 11.71 -4.31 -71.82
C GLN A 172 12.61 -3.23 -72.44
N LYS A 173 13.82 -3.08 -71.89
CA LYS A 173 14.82 -2.08 -72.29
C LYS A 173 14.32 -0.62 -72.24
N SER A 174 13.42 -0.31 -71.32
CA SER A 174 12.89 1.04 -71.11
C SER A 174 13.51 1.71 -69.88
N ARG A 175 13.60 3.04 -69.90
CA ARG A 175 14.06 3.84 -68.75
C ARG A 175 13.24 3.59 -67.49
N ARG A 176 11.93 3.36 -67.63
CA ARG A 176 11.04 3.01 -66.51
C ARG A 176 11.46 1.71 -65.84
N MET A 177 11.76 0.68 -66.63
CA MET A 177 12.21 -0.61 -66.09
C MET A 177 13.53 -0.46 -65.35
N ASP A 178 14.48 0.29 -65.92
CA ASP A 178 15.79 0.49 -65.32
C ASP A 178 15.68 1.20 -63.96
N ILE A 179 14.88 2.26 -63.87
CA ILE A 179 14.63 3.00 -62.61
C ILE A 179 14.01 2.08 -61.55
N VAL A 180 12.95 1.33 -61.90
CA VAL A 180 12.26 0.45 -60.94
C VAL A 180 13.21 -0.66 -60.45
N LYS A 181 13.96 -1.29 -61.36
CA LYS A 181 14.96 -2.31 -60.98
C LYS A 181 16.08 -1.74 -60.12
N ASP A 182 16.49 -0.50 -60.36
CA ASP A 182 17.54 0.16 -59.58
C ASP A 182 17.07 0.44 -58.16
N ILE A 183 15.87 1.02 -58.00
CA ILE A 183 15.25 1.27 -56.69
C ILE A 183 15.09 -0.04 -55.90
N ILE A 184 14.55 -1.10 -56.51
CA ILE A 184 14.38 -2.40 -55.83
C ILE A 184 15.73 -2.97 -55.36
N ARG A 185 16.77 -2.87 -56.20
CA ARG A 185 18.12 -3.37 -55.85
C ARG A 185 18.78 -2.56 -54.74
N ALA A 186 18.63 -1.24 -54.76
CA ALA A 186 19.21 -0.34 -53.77
C ALA A 186 18.56 -0.45 -52.38
N ASN A 187 17.34 -1.00 -52.30
CA ASN A 187 16.55 -0.99 -51.06
C ASN A 187 16.47 -2.35 -50.35
N ASP A 188 17.20 -3.39 -50.79
CA ASP A 188 17.18 -4.73 -50.19
C ASP A 188 15.76 -5.29 -50.01
N TYR A 189 15.07 -5.59 -51.11
CA TYR A 189 13.68 -6.08 -51.06
C TYR A 189 13.60 -7.50 -50.46
N GLN A 190 13.16 -7.59 -49.20
CA GLN A 190 13.12 -8.84 -48.41
C GLN A 190 11.90 -9.72 -48.66
N LYS A 191 10.83 -9.19 -49.28
CA LYS A 191 9.59 -9.93 -49.61
C LYS A 191 8.85 -10.45 -48.38
N LEU A 192 8.76 -9.63 -47.33
CA LEU A 192 8.11 -9.95 -46.06
C LEU A 192 6.62 -10.25 -46.24
N SER A 193 5.92 -9.39 -47.00
CA SER A 193 4.51 -9.55 -47.40
C SER A 193 4.26 -10.90 -48.08
N VAL A 194 5.13 -11.27 -49.04
CA VAL A 194 5.06 -12.55 -49.76
C VAL A 194 5.24 -13.73 -48.80
N ALA A 195 6.20 -13.66 -47.88
CA ALA A 195 6.43 -14.71 -46.90
C ALA A 195 5.22 -14.90 -45.97
N LYS A 196 4.64 -13.80 -45.47
CA LYS A 196 3.41 -13.82 -44.65
C LYS A 196 2.21 -14.36 -45.44
N ALA A 197 2.09 -13.99 -46.72
CA ALA A 197 1.04 -14.51 -47.59
C ALA A 197 1.14 -16.03 -47.79
N GLU A 198 2.35 -16.56 -48.02
CA GLU A 198 2.57 -18.01 -48.11
C GLU A 198 2.30 -18.74 -46.79
N GLU A 199 2.64 -18.11 -45.67
CA GLU A 199 2.29 -18.64 -44.35
C GLU A 199 0.78 -18.71 -44.13
N ILE A 200 0.02 -17.68 -44.50
CA ILE A 200 -1.44 -17.70 -44.47
C ILE A 200 -2.01 -18.80 -45.36
N LYS A 201 -1.50 -18.97 -46.60
CA LYS A 201 -1.92 -20.08 -47.48
C LYS A 201 -1.68 -21.43 -46.83
N ARG A 202 -0.54 -21.61 -46.16
CA ARG A 202 -0.18 -22.85 -45.45
C ARG A 202 -1.13 -23.12 -44.28
N LEU A 203 -1.37 -22.11 -43.45
CA LEU A 203 -2.22 -22.20 -42.25
C LEU A 203 -3.68 -22.53 -42.60
N LEU A 204 -4.20 -21.93 -43.68
CA LEU A 204 -5.61 -22.07 -44.06
C LEU A 204 -5.86 -23.13 -45.15
N LYS A 205 -4.83 -23.84 -45.63
CA LYS A 205 -4.95 -24.82 -46.73
C LYS A 205 -6.03 -25.87 -46.49
N ASN A 206 -6.09 -26.39 -45.27
CA ASN A 206 -7.02 -27.44 -44.83
C ASN A 206 -7.86 -26.92 -43.64
N TYR A 207 -8.35 -25.69 -43.74
CA TYR A 207 -9.16 -25.10 -42.68
C TYR A 207 -10.43 -25.93 -42.44
N ASP A 208 -10.53 -26.54 -41.25
CA ASP A 208 -11.67 -27.32 -40.74
C ASP A 208 -12.33 -26.67 -39.51
N GLY A 209 -11.78 -25.54 -39.06
CA GLY A 209 -12.22 -24.80 -37.89
C GLY A 209 -11.05 -24.09 -37.21
N MET A 210 -11.34 -23.28 -36.19
CA MET A 210 -10.30 -22.53 -35.46
C MET A 210 -9.66 -23.41 -34.38
N SER A 211 -8.71 -24.26 -34.78
CA SER A 211 -7.90 -25.03 -33.82
C SER A 211 -7.03 -24.09 -32.97
N GLY A 212 -6.67 -24.51 -31.75
CA GLY A 212 -5.80 -23.72 -30.87
C GLY A 212 -4.45 -23.36 -31.51
N ARG A 213 -3.88 -24.26 -32.32
CA ARG A 213 -2.64 -24.02 -33.06
C ARG A 213 -2.81 -22.98 -34.16
N LEU A 214 -3.89 -23.07 -34.95
CA LEU A 214 -4.19 -22.08 -35.97
C LEU A 214 -4.46 -20.70 -35.36
N ARG A 215 -5.21 -20.67 -34.25
CA ARG A 215 -5.50 -19.44 -33.52
C ARG A 215 -4.21 -18.76 -33.08
N GLN A 216 -3.28 -19.51 -32.47
CA GLN A 216 -2.01 -18.96 -32.04
C GLN A 216 -1.17 -18.46 -33.24
N ALA A 217 -1.09 -19.24 -34.32
CA ALA A 217 -0.32 -18.83 -35.50
C ALA A 217 -0.87 -17.55 -36.16
N LEU A 218 -2.20 -17.36 -36.17
CA LEU A 218 -2.81 -16.12 -36.63
C LEU A 218 -2.51 -14.95 -35.68
N ILE A 219 -2.53 -15.18 -34.36
CA ILE A 219 -2.13 -14.17 -33.37
C ILE A 219 -0.67 -13.76 -33.57
N ASP A 220 0.22 -14.71 -33.80
CA ASP A 220 1.65 -14.46 -34.05
C ASP A 220 1.88 -13.64 -35.34
N LEU A 221 0.95 -13.71 -36.29
CA LEU A 221 0.93 -12.89 -37.51
C LEU A 221 0.31 -11.50 -37.32
N GLY A 222 -0.20 -11.21 -36.12
CA GLY A 222 -0.81 -9.93 -35.77
C GLY A 222 -2.34 -9.90 -35.91
N PHE A 223 -3.01 -11.05 -36.01
CA PHE A 223 -4.47 -11.09 -36.06
C PHE A 223 -5.11 -11.22 -34.67
N GLU A 224 -6.09 -10.38 -34.40
CA GLU A 224 -7.00 -10.53 -33.27
C GLU A 224 -8.24 -11.33 -33.70
N ILE A 225 -8.58 -12.34 -32.90
CA ILE A 225 -9.68 -13.27 -33.21
C ILE A 225 -10.75 -13.16 -32.13
N THR A 226 -11.93 -12.70 -32.54
CA THR A 226 -13.12 -12.58 -31.68
C THR A 226 -14.23 -13.49 -32.21
N GLU A 227 -15.07 -13.98 -31.30
CA GLU A 227 -16.19 -14.86 -31.66
C GLU A 227 -17.46 -14.04 -31.87
N GLU A 228 -18.10 -14.21 -33.02
CA GLU A 228 -19.36 -13.54 -33.37
C GLU A 228 -20.36 -14.58 -33.89
N GLY A 229 -21.13 -15.15 -32.96
CA GLY A 229 -22.15 -16.15 -33.27
C GLY A 229 -21.58 -17.37 -34.00
N LYS A 230 -21.96 -17.54 -35.28
CA LYS A 230 -21.52 -18.64 -36.16
C LYS A 230 -20.18 -18.39 -36.87
N HIS A 231 -19.58 -17.22 -36.65
CA HIS A 231 -18.36 -16.81 -37.33
C HIS A 231 -17.29 -16.37 -36.34
N TYR A 232 -16.03 -16.39 -36.78
CA TYR A 232 -14.91 -15.72 -36.17
C TYR A 232 -14.66 -14.42 -36.91
N LYS A 233 -14.54 -13.33 -36.17
CA LYS A 233 -14.10 -12.05 -36.68
C LYS A 233 -12.59 -11.93 -36.48
N ILE A 234 -11.89 -11.67 -37.57
CA ILE A 234 -10.43 -11.60 -37.67
C ILE A 234 -10.05 -10.16 -37.98
N THR A 235 -9.40 -9.47 -37.04
CA THR A 235 -8.99 -8.07 -37.16
C THR A 235 -7.47 -8.00 -37.26
N TYR A 236 -6.92 -7.28 -38.24
CA TYR A 236 -5.48 -7.12 -38.37
C TYR A 236 -4.96 -6.03 -37.42
N PHE A 237 -4.05 -6.37 -36.52
CA PHE A 237 -3.45 -5.50 -35.49
C PHE A 237 -4.46 -4.67 -34.68
N GLY A 238 -5.69 -5.19 -34.49
CA GLY A 238 -6.76 -4.49 -33.79
C GLY A 238 -7.35 -3.28 -34.52
N ASP A 239 -6.90 -2.97 -35.74
CA ASP A 239 -7.43 -1.86 -36.52
C ASP A 239 -8.81 -2.22 -37.10
N GLY A 240 -9.82 -1.45 -36.71
CA GLY A 240 -11.20 -1.64 -37.11
C GLY A 240 -11.45 -1.60 -38.63
N ARG A 241 -10.55 -0.98 -39.40
CA ARG A 241 -10.61 -0.87 -40.87
C ARG A 241 -10.30 -2.20 -41.56
N TYR A 242 -9.53 -3.08 -40.91
CA TYR A 242 -8.94 -4.28 -41.51
C TYR A 242 -9.55 -5.55 -40.89
N GLN A 243 -10.77 -5.89 -41.32
CA GLN A 243 -11.55 -6.98 -40.75
C GLN A 243 -12.02 -7.99 -41.80
N THR A 244 -11.92 -9.28 -41.46
CA THR A 244 -12.44 -10.40 -42.25
C THR A 244 -13.18 -11.39 -41.37
N VAL A 245 -14.06 -12.19 -41.96
CA VAL A 245 -14.94 -13.11 -41.23
C VAL A 245 -14.71 -14.54 -41.70
N PHE A 246 -14.43 -15.46 -40.77
CA PHE A 246 -14.28 -16.89 -41.04
C PHE A 246 -15.47 -17.67 -40.47
N ALA A 247 -15.99 -18.65 -41.18
CA ALA A 247 -17.00 -19.55 -40.62
C ALA A 247 -16.40 -20.44 -39.52
N LYS A 248 -17.16 -20.71 -38.45
CA LYS A 248 -16.77 -21.68 -37.41
C LYS A 248 -16.68 -23.10 -37.95
N THR A 249 -17.63 -23.46 -38.81
CA THR A 249 -17.68 -24.73 -39.52
C THR A 249 -17.65 -24.44 -41.02
N PRO A 250 -16.55 -24.74 -41.72
CA PRO A 250 -16.47 -24.54 -43.15
C PRO A 250 -17.43 -25.50 -43.88
N SER A 251 -18.21 -24.97 -44.82
CA SER A 251 -19.20 -25.76 -45.58
C SER A 251 -18.59 -26.53 -46.75
N ASP A 252 -17.39 -26.15 -47.19
CA ASP A 252 -16.67 -26.72 -48.34
C ASP A 252 -15.15 -26.67 -48.09
N GLY A 253 -14.40 -27.64 -48.63
CA GLY A 253 -12.94 -27.72 -48.57
C GLY A 253 -12.21 -26.58 -49.29
N ARG A 254 -12.93 -25.73 -50.04
CA ARG A 254 -12.38 -24.48 -50.61
C ARG A 254 -12.44 -23.29 -49.67
N SER A 255 -13.20 -23.36 -48.58
CA SER A 255 -13.44 -22.23 -47.67
C SER A 255 -12.14 -21.65 -47.12
N GLY A 256 -11.21 -22.52 -46.69
CA GLY A 256 -9.89 -22.10 -46.22
C GLY A 256 -9.06 -21.37 -47.27
N LYS A 257 -9.05 -21.85 -48.51
CA LYS A 257 -8.34 -21.19 -49.62
C LYS A 257 -8.94 -19.82 -49.96
N ASN A 258 -10.26 -19.70 -49.92
CA ASN A 258 -10.94 -18.43 -50.16
C ASN A 258 -10.66 -17.42 -49.04
N ASN A 259 -10.66 -17.88 -47.78
CA ASN A 259 -10.29 -17.06 -46.62
C ASN A 259 -8.83 -16.58 -46.76
N ALA A 260 -7.91 -17.49 -47.09
CA ALA A 260 -6.50 -17.14 -47.33
C ALA A 260 -6.36 -16.08 -48.42
N GLN A 261 -7.03 -16.26 -49.57
CA GLN A 261 -6.96 -15.31 -50.66
C GLN A 261 -7.53 -13.93 -50.30
N THR A 262 -8.56 -13.90 -49.45
CA THR A 262 -9.16 -12.66 -48.96
C THR A 262 -8.20 -11.92 -48.04
N VAL A 263 -7.64 -12.61 -47.04
CA VAL A 263 -6.64 -12.07 -46.11
C VAL A 263 -5.44 -11.52 -46.87
N ILE A 264 -4.89 -12.30 -47.80
CA ILE A 264 -3.73 -11.88 -48.60
C ILE A 264 -4.08 -10.60 -49.35
N ARG A 265 -5.15 -10.60 -50.14
CA ARG A 265 -5.52 -9.41 -50.94
C ARG A 265 -5.74 -8.15 -50.10
N MET A 266 -6.19 -8.28 -48.87
CA MET A 266 -6.50 -7.14 -48.01
C MET A 266 -5.28 -6.61 -47.26
N TYR A 267 -4.30 -7.46 -46.94
CA TYR A 267 -3.24 -7.11 -45.97
C TYR A 267 -1.79 -7.36 -46.46
N PHE A 268 -1.58 -8.13 -47.52
CA PHE A 268 -0.25 -8.54 -48.01
C PHE A 268 -0.13 -8.42 -49.54
#